data_AF-A0A7V8F2Z9-F1
#
_entry.id   AF-A0A7V8F2Z9-F1
#
_cell.length_a   1.000
_cell.length_b   1.000
_cell.length_c   1.000
_cell.angle_alpha   90.00
_cell.angle_beta   90.00
_cell.angle_gamma   90.00
#
_symmetry.space_group_name_H-M   'P 1'
#
loop_
_entity.id
_entity.type
_entity.pdbx_description
1 polymer ?
#
loop_
_entity_poly.entity_id
_entity_poly.type
_entity_poly.pdbx_seq_one_letter_code
_entity_poly.pdbx_strand_id
1 'polypeptide(L)'
;MKRMLLPALLLPLCTHALAFGEIGQWSSGWGQGVSEYQATSARGATLYIACSEDRAVSMTLTVGGVDYGTYGQKGFSLIIDGQEISSPYETASRVGQNNFGYAWERLRKASKLLAKTDDGQVVELPTKGSAKTLPALGSPTNSCMTEWDLT
;
A
#
# COMPACT_ATOMS: atom_id res chain seq x y z
N MET A 1 -47.80 -8.34 -43.64
CA MET A 1 -47.55 -8.56 -42.19
C MET A 1 -46.54 -7.51 -41.72
N LYS A 2 -46.95 -6.53 -40.90
CA LYS A 2 -46.06 -5.47 -40.38
C LYS A 2 -45.34 -6.00 -39.14
N ARG A 3 -44.01 -6.15 -39.21
CA ARG A 3 -43.17 -6.44 -38.04
C ARG A 3 -42.72 -5.12 -37.42
N MET A 4 -43.31 -4.77 -36.28
CA MET A 4 -42.84 -3.67 -35.44
C MET A 4 -41.54 -4.10 -34.76
N LEU A 5 -40.44 -3.39 -35.02
CA LEU A 5 -39.19 -3.52 -34.29
C LEU A 5 -39.22 -2.55 -33.11
N LEU A 6 -39.24 -3.09 -31.89
CA LEU A 6 -39.10 -2.35 -30.64
C LEU A 6 -37.59 -2.12 -30.38
N PRO A 7 -37.10 -0.88 -30.18
CA PRO A 7 -35.71 -0.68 -29.79
C PRO A 7 -35.57 -0.91 -28.28
N ALA A 8 -34.83 -1.95 -27.89
CA ALA A 8 -34.42 -2.15 -26.51
C ALA A 8 -33.37 -1.10 -26.12
N LEU A 9 -33.75 -0.19 -25.23
CA LEU A 9 -32.86 0.84 -24.68
C LEU A 9 -31.94 0.18 -23.64
N LEU A 10 -30.74 -0.21 -24.05
CA LEU A 10 -29.66 -0.65 -23.15
C LEU A 10 -29.11 0.58 -22.41
N LEU A 11 -29.51 0.75 -21.15
CA LEU A 11 -28.88 1.70 -20.22
C LEU A 11 -27.49 1.17 -19.85
N PRO A 12 -26.39 1.89 -20.15
CA PRO A 12 -25.07 1.50 -19.68
C PRO A 12 -25.01 1.74 -18.18
N LEU A 13 -25.00 0.67 -17.39
CA LEU A 13 -24.58 0.70 -15.99
C LEU A 13 -23.10 1.08 -15.99
N CYS A 14 -22.80 2.38 -15.82
CA CYS A 14 -21.46 2.82 -15.46
C CYS A 14 -21.15 2.24 -14.09
N THR A 15 -20.53 1.06 -14.05
CA THR A 15 -19.80 0.57 -12.88
C THR A 15 -18.69 1.58 -12.61
N HIS A 16 -18.93 2.45 -11.63
CA HIS A 16 -17.88 3.31 -11.11
C HIS A 16 -16.91 2.35 -10.44
N ALA A 17 -15.78 2.05 -11.10
CA ALA A 17 -14.69 1.35 -10.46
C ALA A 17 -14.28 2.21 -9.26
N LEU A 18 -14.67 1.78 -8.06
CA LEU A 18 -14.23 2.41 -6.83
C LEU A 18 -12.72 2.15 -6.76
N ALA A 19 -11.93 3.18 -7.05
CA ALA A 19 -10.49 3.11 -6.88
C ALA A 19 -10.21 2.84 -5.38
N PHE A 20 -9.41 1.80 -5.10
CA PHE A 20 -8.93 1.55 -3.75
C PHE A 20 -8.03 2.72 -3.29
N GLY A 21 -8.15 3.10 -2.01
CA GLY A 21 -7.38 4.19 -1.41
C GLY A 21 -8.09 5.55 -1.40
N GLU A 22 -8.68 5.91 -0.26
CA GLU A 22 -9.20 7.25 -0.05
C GLU A 22 -8.06 8.29 0.08
N ILE A 23 -8.19 9.38 -0.67
CA ILE A 23 -7.21 10.48 -0.66
C ILE A 23 -7.11 11.10 0.74
N GLY A 24 -5.88 11.30 1.21
CA GLY A 24 -5.56 11.97 2.46
C GLY A 24 -5.61 11.07 3.70
N GLN A 25 -5.76 9.75 3.54
CA GLN A 25 -5.77 8.82 4.66
C GLN A 25 -5.27 7.41 4.30
N TRP A 26 -5.16 6.59 5.33
CA TRP A 26 -4.94 5.16 5.20
C TRP A 26 -6.24 4.42 4.95
N SER A 27 -6.20 3.48 4.01
CA SER A 27 -7.31 2.58 3.66
C SER A 27 -6.84 1.12 3.79
N SER A 28 -7.76 0.22 4.15
CA SER A 28 -7.54 -1.23 4.14
C SER A 28 -8.54 -1.91 3.23
N GLY A 29 -8.13 -3.00 2.59
CA GLY A 29 -8.96 -3.87 1.76
C GLY A 29 -8.62 -5.34 2.01
N TRP A 30 -9.49 -6.22 1.56
CA TRP A 30 -9.22 -7.64 1.50
C TRP A 30 -9.77 -8.21 0.20
N GLY A 31 -8.94 -8.99 -0.50
CA GLY A 31 -9.33 -9.63 -1.75
C GLY A 31 -8.47 -10.86 -2.02
N GLN A 32 -9.12 -11.97 -2.36
CA GLN A 32 -8.44 -13.19 -2.82
C GLN A 32 -7.32 -13.69 -1.86
N GLY A 33 -7.55 -13.58 -0.55
CA GLY A 33 -6.56 -14.00 0.47
C GLY A 33 -5.45 -12.98 0.75
N VAL A 34 -5.54 -11.77 0.21
CA VAL A 34 -4.57 -10.69 0.42
C VAL A 34 -5.22 -9.57 1.23
N SER A 35 -4.58 -9.21 2.34
CA SER A 35 -4.86 -7.97 3.05
C SER A 35 -4.08 -6.84 2.38
N GLU A 36 -4.77 -5.76 2.03
CA GLU A 36 -4.19 -4.62 1.32
C GLU A 36 -4.28 -3.38 2.19
N TYR A 37 -3.22 -2.58 2.21
CA TYR A 37 -3.16 -1.32 2.93
C TYR A 37 -2.62 -0.24 1.99
N GLN A 38 -3.24 0.93 2.01
CA GLN A 38 -2.79 2.02 1.15
C GLN A 38 -2.88 3.37 1.83
N ALA A 39 -1.82 4.17 1.69
CA ALA A 39 -1.81 5.58 2.05
C ALA A 39 -1.77 6.42 0.77
N THR A 40 -2.82 7.19 0.52
CA THR A 40 -2.94 8.01 -0.70
C THR A 40 -2.79 9.48 -0.35
N SER A 41 -1.75 10.14 -0.88
CA SER A 41 -1.56 11.58 -0.66
C SER A 41 -2.53 12.43 -1.50
N ALA A 42 -2.78 13.66 -1.07
CA ALA A 42 -3.56 14.63 -1.84
C ALA A 42 -2.93 14.98 -3.21
N ARG A 43 -1.63 14.70 -3.40
CA ARG A 43 -0.89 14.96 -4.64
C ARG A 43 -0.73 13.71 -5.52
N GLY A 44 -1.43 12.61 -5.19
CA GLY A 44 -1.47 11.40 -6.02
C GLY A 44 -0.32 10.41 -5.81
N ALA A 45 0.63 10.67 -4.91
CA ALA A 45 1.57 9.64 -4.47
C ALA A 45 0.86 8.61 -3.57
N THR A 46 1.15 7.33 -3.76
CA THR A 46 0.54 6.22 -3.01
C THR A 46 1.61 5.29 -2.43
N LEU A 47 1.47 4.91 -1.17
CA LEU A 47 2.19 3.77 -0.59
C LEU A 47 1.22 2.62 -0.45
N TYR A 48 1.46 1.52 -1.16
CA TYR A 48 0.66 0.31 -1.15
C TYR A 48 1.44 -0.83 -0.48
N ILE A 49 0.78 -1.58 0.40
CA ILE A 49 1.34 -2.75 1.08
C ILE A 49 0.36 -3.91 0.94
N ALA A 50 0.84 -5.06 0.49
CA ALA A 50 0.05 -6.28 0.38
C ALA A 50 0.64 -7.40 1.23
N CYS A 51 -0.23 -8.06 1.99
CA CYS A 51 0.13 -9.08 2.96
C CYS A 51 -0.72 -10.32 2.78
N SER A 52 -0.09 -11.49 2.66
CA SER A 52 -0.76 -12.78 2.70
C SER A 52 0.05 -13.78 3.52
N GLU A 53 -0.61 -14.82 4.00
CA GLU A 53 0.03 -15.86 4.83
C GLU A 53 0.97 -16.77 4.02
N ASP A 54 0.86 -16.74 2.69
CA ASP A 54 1.56 -17.62 1.75
C ASP A 54 2.62 -16.92 0.90
N ARG A 55 2.77 -15.59 1.02
CA ARG A 55 3.72 -14.80 0.22
C ARG A 55 4.33 -13.68 1.04
N ALA A 56 5.57 -13.34 0.69
CA ALA A 56 6.27 -12.26 1.37
C ALA A 56 5.51 -10.94 1.14
N VAL A 57 5.49 -10.10 2.17
CA VAL A 57 4.91 -8.77 2.12
C VAL A 57 5.55 -7.99 0.97
N SER A 58 4.71 -7.36 0.16
CA SER A 58 5.17 -6.42 -0.85
C SER A 58 4.82 -5.01 -0.43
N MET A 59 5.71 -4.06 -0.73
CA MET A 59 5.49 -2.66 -0.48
C MET A 59 6.00 -1.84 -1.67
N THR A 60 5.07 -1.11 -2.27
CA THR A 60 5.30 -0.31 -3.47
C THR A 60 4.93 1.14 -3.18
N LEU A 61 5.85 2.05 -3.47
CA LEU A 61 5.58 3.48 -3.52
C LEU A 61 5.40 3.88 -4.98
N THR A 62 4.30 4.57 -5.31
CA THR A 62 4.08 5.15 -6.63
C THR A 62 4.13 6.67 -6.53
N VAL A 63 5.01 7.31 -7.30
CA VAL A 63 5.14 8.77 -7.39
C VAL A 63 5.12 9.19 -8.86
N GLY A 64 4.14 10.01 -9.24
CA GLY A 64 4.02 10.47 -10.64
C GLY A 64 3.84 9.33 -11.65
N GLY A 65 3.26 8.20 -11.25
CA GLY A 65 3.07 7.02 -12.09
C GLY A 65 4.30 6.11 -12.20
N VAL A 66 5.36 6.37 -11.44
CA VAL A 66 6.56 5.52 -11.35
C VAL A 66 6.54 4.73 -10.07
N ASP A 67 6.74 3.41 -10.18
CA ASP A 67 6.78 2.49 -9.05
C ASP A 67 8.20 2.28 -8.49
N TYR A 68 8.29 2.25 -7.17
CA TYR A 68 9.49 2.02 -6.37
C TYR A 68 9.22 0.91 -5.35
N GLY A 69 10.25 0.16 -4.94
CA GLY A 69 10.13 -0.89 -3.92
C GLY A 69 10.05 -2.29 -4.51
N THR A 70 9.22 -3.17 -3.94
CA THR A 70 9.19 -4.61 -4.26
C THR A 70 9.04 -4.90 -5.75
N TYR A 71 8.19 -4.15 -6.45
CA TYR A 71 7.94 -4.32 -7.89
C TYR A 71 8.51 -3.16 -8.74
N GLY A 72 9.17 -2.19 -8.10
CA GLY A 72 9.80 -1.06 -8.78
C GLY A 72 11.22 -1.39 -9.23
N GLN A 73 11.72 -0.63 -10.21
CA GLN A 73 13.13 -0.73 -10.64
C GLN A 73 14.09 0.07 -9.74
N LYS A 74 13.54 0.92 -8.85
CA LYS A 74 14.27 1.78 -7.93
C LYS A 74 13.74 1.60 -6.52
N GLY A 75 14.57 1.91 -5.54
CA GLY A 75 14.20 1.88 -4.13
C GLY A 75 13.61 3.19 -3.63
N PHE A 76 13.15 3.11 -2.39
CA PHE A 76 12.74 4.25 -1.61
C PHE A 76 13.01 3.97 -0.11
N SER A 77 13.02 5.05 0.67
CA SER A 77 13.07 5.04 2.12
C SER A 77 11.82 5.70 2.69
N LEU A 78 11.39 5.26 3.87
CA LEU A 78 10.38 5.97 4.65
C LEU A 78 11.05 6.84 5.70
N ILE A 79 10.58 8.06 5.86
CA ILE A 79 11.00 8.97 6.93
C ILE A 79 9.80 9.16 7.85
N ILE A 80 9.82 8.49 9.00
CA ILE A 80 8.71 8.45 9.95
C ILE A 80 9.11 9.22 11.20
N ASP A 81 8.41 10.31 11.48
CA ASP A 81 8.71 11.24 12.59
C ASP A 81 10.19 11.68 12.62
N GLY A 82 10.78 11.89 11.43
CA GLY A 82 12.16 12.30 11.24
C GLY A 82 13.20 11.17 11.20
N GLN A 83 12.80 9.92 11.49
CA GLN A 83 13.68 8.75 11.37
C GLN A 83 13.59 8.16 9.96
N GLU A 84 14.71 8.16 9.23
CA GLU A 84 14.81 7.47 7.94
C GLU A 84 15.00 5.96 8.15
N ILE A 85 14.25 5.17 7.38
CA ILE A 85 14.28 3.70 7.34
C ILE A 85 14.45 3.32 5.87
N SER A 86 15.62 2.80 5.55
CA SER A 86 15.98 2.41 4.18
C SER A 86 15.33 1.10 3.77
N SER A 87 14.82 1.06 2.53
CA SER A 87 14.30 -0.14 1.88
C SER A 87 13.34 -0.97 2.75
N PRO A 88 12.26 -0.39 3.30
CA PRO A 88 11.33 -1.11 4.19
C PRO A 88 10.52 -2.20 3.50
N TYR A 89 10.68 -2.34 2.18
CA TYR A 89 10.08 -3.36 1.32
C TYR A 89 10.98 -4.60 1.12
N GLU A 90 12.24 -4.54 1.56
CA GLU A 90 13.20 -5.66 1.48
C GLU A 90 13.00 -6.57 2.69
N THR A 91 12.77 -7.87 2.48
CA THR A 91 12.48 -8.82 3.57
C THR A 91 13.22 -10.15 3.48
N ALA A 92 14.10 -10.32 2.49
CA ALA A 92 14.92 -11.52 2.27
C ALA A 92 16.17 -11.57 3.18
N SER A 93 16.49 -10.46 3.85
CA SER A 93 17.60 -10.38 4.80
C SER A 93 17.13 -10.10 6.23
N ARG A 94 17.97 -10.47 7.22
CA ARG A 94 17.72 -10.13 8.64
C ARG A 94 17.59 -8.63 8.87
N VAL A 95 18.36 -7.83 8.12
CA VAL A 95 18.27 -6.36 8.19
C VAL A 95 16.96 -5.89 7.57
N GLY A 96 16.57 -6.43 6.43
CA GLY A 96 15.29 -6.16 5.76
C GLY A 96 14.09 -6.45 6.65
N GLN A 97 14.03 -7.66 7.23
CA GLN A 97 12.98 -8.05 8.19
C GLN A 97 12.88 -7.06 9.37
N ASN A 98 14.01 -6.70 9.97
CA ASN A 98 14.05 -5.73 11.06
C ASN A 98 13.55 -4.35 10.62
N ASN A 99 13.96 -3.90 9.42
CA ASN A 99 13.53 -2.62 8.87
C ASN A 99 12.03 -2.59 8.58
N PHE A 100 11.48 -3.67 8.01
CA PHE A 100 10.03 -3.80 7.79
C PHE A 100 9.29 -3.74 9.12
N GLY A 101 9.67 -4.57 10.11
CA GLY A 101 8.99 -4.60 11.40
C GLY A 101 9.07 -3.25 12.14
N TYR A 102 10.25 -2.61 12.10
CA TYR A 102 10.45 -1.28 12.67
C TYR A 102 9.63 -0.20 11.98
N ALA A 103 9.57 -0.21 10.64
CA ALA A 103 8.73 0.70 9.88
C ALA A 103 7.25 0.50 10.19
N TRP A 104 6.77 -0.75 10.20
CA TRP A 104 5.38 -1.09 10.46
C TRP A 104 4.88 -0.55 11.81
N GLU A 105 5.63 -0.82 12.89
CA GLU A 105 5.27 -0.34 14.23
C GLU A 105 5.32 1.17 14.37
N ARG A 106 6.20 1.85 13.61
CA ARG A 106 6.24 3.32 13.57
C ARG A 106 5.11 3.91 12.73
N LEU A 107 4.75 3.31 11.58
CA LEU A 107 3.62 3.75 10.76
C LEU A 107 2.32 3.80 11.58
N ARG A 108 2.11 2.80 12.44
CA ARG A 108 0.97 2.73 13.38
C ARG A 108 0.92 3.89 14.39
N LYS A 109 2.02 4.60 14.59
CA LYS A 109 2.16 5.69 15.58
C LYS A 109 2.55 7.03 14.95
N ALA A 110 2.69 7.05 13.62
CA ALA A 110 3.30 8.15 12.91
C ALA A 110 2.48 9.44 13.05
N SER A 111 3.15 10.53 13.42
CA SER A 111 2.58 11.87 13.34
C SER A 111 2.95 12.54 12.01
N LYS A 112 4.12 12.20 11.46
CA LYS A 112 4.61 12.64 10.16
C LYS A 112 5.17 11.47 9.36
N LEU A 113 4.83 11.40 8.08
CA LEU A 113 5.28 10.37 7.16
C LEU A 113 5.72 10.98 5.83
N LEU A 114 6.99 10.80 5.48
CA LEU A 114 7.50 11.10 4.14
C LEU A 114 8.04 9.83 3.50
N ALA A 115 8.09 9.81 2.17
CA ALA A 115 8.84 8.84 1.41
C ALA A 115 9.91 9.57 0.57
N LYS A 116 11.13 9.04 0.57
CA LYS A 116 12.25 9.52 -0.26
C LYS A 116 12.59 8.46 -1.29
N THR A 117 12.47 8.79 -2.58
CA THR A 117 12.86 7.90 -3.68
C THR A 117 14.38 7.95 -3.90
N ASP A 118 14.94 6.90 -4.48
CA ASP A 118 16.38 6.86 -4.80
C ASP A 118 16.80 7.92 -5.84
N ASP A 119 15.86 8.41 -6.65
CA ASP A 119 16.09 9.52 -7.59
C ASP A 119 15.87 10.91 -6.97
N GLY A 120 15.71 10.98 -5.65
CA GLY A 120 15.78 12.22 -4.88
C GLY A 120 14.46 12.95 -4.69
N GLN A 121 13.32 12.38 -5.10
CA GLN A 121 12.02 12.94 -4.80
C GLN A 121 11.65 12.68 -3.33
N VAL A 122 11.02 13.66 -2.70
CA VAL A 122 10.45 13.53 -1.36
C VAL A 122 8.98 13.87 -1.41
N VAL A 123 8.13 12.93 -1.00
CA VAL A 123 6.68 13.11 -0.96
C VAL A 123 6.14 12.90 0.45
N GLU A 124 5.13 13.69 0.81
CA GLU A 124 4.42 13.52 2.07
C GLU A 124 3.23 12.56 1.87
N LEU A 125 3.12 11.58 2.77
CA LEU A 125 2.04 10.61 2.80
C LEU A 125 1.17 10.88 4.03
N PRO A 126 -0.12 10.56 3.99
CA PRO A 126 -0.99 10.78 5.14
C PRO A 126 -0.63 9.85 6.30
N THR A 127 -0.85 10.31 7.52
CA THR A 127 -0.81 9.49 8.74
C THR A 127 -2.20 9.21 9.30
N LYS A 128 -3.22 9.95 8.83
CA LYS A 128 -4.62 9.79 9.26
C LYS A 128 -5.09 8.35 9.07
N GLY A 129 -5.50 7.73 10.17
CA GLY A 129 -6.07 6.37 10.17
C GLY A 129 -5.04 5.24 10.25
N SER A 130 -3.73 5.50 10.18
CA SER A 130 -2.70 4.44 10.10
C SER A 130 -2.80 3.42 11.24
N ALA A 131 -2.98 3.87 12.48
CA ALA A 131 -3.11 3.01 13.66
C ALA A 131 -4.30 2.03 13.60
N LYS A 132 -5.40 2.46 12.98
CA LYS A 132 -6.63 1.68 12.82
C LYS A 132 -6.53 0.73 11.62
N THR A 133 -5.89 1.19 10.56
CA THR A 133 -5.76 0.46 9.29
C THR A 133 -4.72 -0.65 9.38
N LEU A 134 -3.59 -0.40 10.05
CA LEU A 134 -2.47 -1.33 10.15
C LEU A 134 -2.57 -2.16 11.44
N PRO A 135 -2.87 -3.47 11.36
CA PRO A 135 -2.90 -4.34 12.53
C PRO A 135 -1.52 -4.48 13.17
N ALA A 136 -1.47 -4.71 14.48
CA ALA A 136 -0.20 -4.95 15.18
C ALA A 136 0.52 -6.19 14.62
N LEU A 137 1.86 -6.15 14.55
CA LEU A 137 2.64 -7.34 14.22
C LEU A 137 2.34 -8.47 15.22
N GLY A 138 2.23 -9.70 14.72
CA GLY A 138 1.89 -10.88 15.53
C GLY A 138 0.43 -10.95 16.00
N SER A 139 -0.42 -9.96 15.66
CA SER A 139 -1.86 -10.10 15.89
C SER A 139 -2.47 -11.10 14.89
N PRO A 140 -3.53 -11.84 15.26
CA PRO A 140 -4.20 -12.77 14.33
C PRO A 140 -4.78 -12.11 13.07
N THR A 141 -4.93 -10.79 13.09
CA THR A 141 -5.43 -9.98 11.97
C THR A 141 -4.32 -9.44 11.08
N ASN A 142 -3.05 -9.67 11.42
CA ASN A 142 -1.91 -9.29 10.60
C ASN A 142 -1.45 -10.50 9.79
N SER A 143 -1.68 -10.46 8.48
CA SER A 143 -1.28 -11.52 7.55
C SER A 143 0.06 -11.22 6.86
N CYS A 144 0.86 -10.30 7.38
CA CYS A 144 2.13 -9.93 6.73
C CYS A 144 3.20 -10.92 7.12
N MET A 145 3.72 -11.67 6.14
CA MET A 145 4.88 -12.53 6.29
C MET A 145 6.09 -11.86 5.65
N THR A 146 7.23 -11.82 6.34
CA THR A 146 8.50 -11.53 5.68
C THR A 146 8.98 -12.76 4.91
N GLU A 147 9.87 -12.60 3.93
CA GLU A 147 10.40 -13.75 3.20
C GLU A 147 11.05 -14.79 4.13
N TRP A 148 11.67 -14.32 5.23
CA TRP A 148 12.20 -15.18 6.28
C TRP A 148 11.13 -15.98 7.05
N ASP A 149 9.90 -15.47 7.18
CA ASP A 149 8.81 -16.17 7.87
C ASP A 149 8.25 -17.34 7.02
N LEU A 150 8.59 -17.39 5.74
CA LEU A 150 8.11 -18.37 4.77
C LEU A 150 9.11 -19.52 4.52
N THR A 151 10.28 -19.48 5.15
CA THR A 151 11.33 -20.50 5.07
C THR A 151 11.34 -21.39 6.31
#